data_AF-A0A8B8FBK9-F1
#
_entry.id   AF-A0A8B8FBK9-F1
#
_cell.length_a   1.000
_cell.length_b   1.000
_cell.length_c   1.000
_cell.angle_alpha   90.00
_cell.angle_beta   90.00
_cell.angle_gamma   90.00
#
_symmetry.space_group_name_H-M   'P 1'
#
loop_
_entity.id
_entity.type
_entity.pdbx_description
1 polymer ?
#
loop_
_entity_poly.entity_id
_entity_poly.type
_entity_poly.pdbx_seq_one_letter_code
_entity_poly.pdbx_strand_id
1 'polypeptide(L)'
;MVHKKLTRHFTKKHQSLQNKQIDYFRRLLDSKKLQSKQFVRSVKISDKAQEASFRIAQLIAQKKKKSHLIAESLIMPPCRIMVKTMLRVEAEKEIIKIPLSDSTISRRIINISEDIEEQVIEVIKSGELFALQDNESTDISGKAQLMAFIRFIYPMNFGVQN
;
A
#
# COMPACT_ATOMS: atom_id res chain seq x y z
N MET A 1 19.42 -4.46 -29.19
CA MET A 1 20.62 -3.80 -28.61
C MET A 1 20.39 -3.54 -27.14
N VAL A 2 21.31 -3.93 -26.25
CA VAL A 2 21.25 -3.62 -24.82
C VAL A 2 21.63 -2.16 -24.60
N HIS A 3 20.84 -1.42 -23.82
CA HIS A 3 21.04 0.01 -23.55
C HIS A 3 22.44 0.26 -22.95
N LYS A 4 23.21 1.27 -23.44
CA LYS A 4 24.60 1.55 -23.01
C LYS A 4 24.77 1.65 -21.48
N LYS A 5 23.75 2.16 -20.77
CA LYS A 5 23.73 2.22 -19.29
C LYS A 5 23.70 0.84 -18.64
N LEU A 6 22.95 -0.11 -19.19
CA LEU A 6 22.82 -1.46 -18.66
C LEU A 6 24.11 -2.27 -18.88
N THR A 7 24.74 -2.12 -20.05
CA THR A 7 26.06 -2.70 -20.33
C THR A 7 27.10 -2.21 -19.31
N ARG A 8 27.19 -0.90 -19.08
CA ARG A 8 28.11 -0.31 -18.09
C ARG A 8 27.85 -0.83 -16.67
N HIS A 9 26.57 -1.00 -16.30
CA HIS A 9 26.19 -1.53 -14.99
C HIS A 9 26.68 -2.96 -14.80
N PHE A 10 26.46 -3.84 -15.79
CA PHE A 10 26.98 -5.21 -15.74
C PHE A 10 28.50 -5.23 -15.66
N THR A 11 29.22 -4.46 -16.48
CA THR A 11 30.70 -4.46 -16.45
C THR A 11 31.26 -3.96 -15.12
N LYS A 12 30.64 -2.96 -14.48
CA LYS A 12 31.18 -2.34 -13.25
C LYS A 12 30.71 -3.00 -11.95
N LYS A 13 29.50 -3.58 -11.92
CA LYS A 13 28.86 -4.04 -10.68
C LYS A 13 28.55 -5.54 -10.67
N HIS A 14 28.36 -6.14 -11.84
CA HIS A 14 27.94 -7.54 -11.96
C HIS A 14 28.66 -8.22 -13.13
N GLN A 15 29.98 -8.24 -13.07
CA GLN A 15 30.84 -8.71 -14.17
C GLN A 15 30.53 -10.18 -14.54
N SER A 16 30.10 -10.98 -13.56
CA SER A 16 29.64 -12.37 -13.74
C SER A 16 28.35 -12.51 -14.56
N LEU A 17 27.58 -11.44 -14.74
CA LEU A 17 26.31 -11.41 -15.49
C LEU A 17 26.46 -10.80 -16.90
N GLN A 18 27.62 -10.21 -17.22
CA GLN A 18 27.84 -9.42 -18.43
C GLN A 18 27.59 -10.19 -19.74
N ASN A 19 27.98 -11.47 -19.79
CA ASN A 19 27.90 -12.31 -20.98
C ASN A 19 26.78 -13.36 -20.90
N LYS A 20 25.84 -13.20 -19.97
CA LYS A 20 24.73 -14.14 -19.83
C LYS A 20 23.67 -13.88 -20.91
N GLN A 21 23.18 -14.95 -21.51
CA GLN A 21 22.10 -14.93 -22.50
C GLN A 21 20.76 -14.54 -21.85
N ILE A 22 19.81 -14.05 -22.65
CA ILE A 22 18.48 -13.63 -22.16
C ILE A 22 17.75 -14.76 -21.40
N ASP A 23 17.96 -16.02 -21.79
CA ASP A 23 17.33 -17.17 -21.14
C ASP A 23 17.85 -17.42 -19.72
N TYR A 24 19.08 -17.01 -19.42
CA TYR A 24 19.58 -17.02 -18.05
C TYR A 24 18.75 -16.05 -17.18
N PHE A 25 18.47 -14.84 -17.67
CA PHE A 25 17.69 -13.86 -16.93
C PHE A 25 16.23 -14.24 -16.80
N ARG A 26 15.63 -14.88 -17.82
CA ARG A 26 14.28 -15.47 -17.73
C ARG A 26 14.22 -16.52 -16.63
N ARG A 27 15.13 -17.50 -16.64
CA ARG A 27 15.22 -18.53 -15.58
C ARG A 27 15.50 -17.93 -14.19
N LEU A 28 16.34 -16.91 -14.11
CA LEU A 28 16.63 -16.22 -12.86
C LEU A 28 15.38 -15.51 -12.33
N LEU A 29 14.63 -14.83 -13.20
CA LEU A 29 13.35 -14.20 -12.84
C LEU A 29 12.35 -15.24 -12.33
N ASP A 30 12.22 -16.38 -13.01
CA ASP A 30 11.30 -17.44 -12.61
C ASP A 30 11.71 -18.07 -11.27
N SER A 31 13.00 -18.32 -11.07
CA SER A 31 13.55 -18.79 -9.79
C SER A 31 13.27 -17.79 -8.67
N LYS A 32 13.45 -16.48 -8.91
CA LYS A 32 13.16 -15.43 -7.93
C LYS A 32 11.67 -15.31 -7.63
N LYS A 33 10.80 -15.45 -8.64
CA LYS A 33 9.34 -15.53 -8.44
C LYS A 33 8.97 -16.74 -7.59
N LEU A 34 9.60 -17.89 -7.82
CA LEU A 34 9.37 -19.10 -7.02
C LEU A 34 9.82 -18.92 -5.56
N GLN A 35 11.01 -18.36 -5.34
CA GLN A 35 11.50 -17.99 -4.00
C GLN A 35 10.55 -17.01 -3.31
N SER A 36 10.07 -16.00 -4.03
CA SER A 36 9.09 -15.05 -3.50
C SER A 36 7.79 -15.75 -3.09
N LYS A 37 7.27 -16.69 -3.88
CA LYS A 37 6.08 -17.49 -3.54
C LYS A 37 6.30 -18.34 -2.29
N GLN A 38 7.49 -18.91 -2.11
CA GLN A 38 7.86 -19.67 -0.91
C GLN A 38 7.93 -18.78 0.33
N PHE A 39 8.53 -17.59 0.21
CA PHE A 39 8.61 -16.62 1.31
C PHE A 39 7.21 -16.11 1.73
N VAL A 40 6.32 -15.86 0.76
CA VAL A 40 4.92 -15.50 1.04
C VAL A 40 4.20 -16.62 1.79
N ARG A 41 4.46 -17.89 1.49
CA ARG A 41 3.90 -19.03 2.24
C ARG A 41 4.44 -19.12 3.67
N SER A 42 5.72 -18.82 3.90
CA SER A 42 6.33 -18.89 5.24
C SER A 42 5.95 -17.72 6.15
N VAL A 43 5.44 -16.62 5.59
CA VAL A 43 4.96 -15.43 6.33
C VAL A 43 3.44 -15.31 6.19
N LYS A 44 2.71 -16.42 6.36
CA LYS A 44 1.23 -16.37 6.34
C LYS A 44 0.74 -15.65 7.59
N ILE A 45 0.58 -14.33 7.48
CA ILE A 45 -0.09 -13.49 8.46
C ILE A 45 -1.56 -13.90 8.50
N SER A 46 -2.15 -13.97 9.69
CA SER A 46 -3.58 -14.25 9.84
C SER A 46 -4.41 -13.17 9.16
N ASP A 47 -5.52 -13.54 8.51
CA ASP A 47 -6.46 -12.59 7.90
C ASP A 47 -6.93 -11.53 8.91
N LYS A 48 -7.12 -11.92 10.18
CA LYS A 48 -7.48 -11.00 11.28
C LYS A 48 -6.39 -9.97 11.57
N ALA A 49 -5.12 -10.37 11.53
CA ALA A 49 -4.00 -9.46 11.73
C ALA A 49 -3.83 -8.53 10.52
N GLN A 50 -4.10 -9.02 9.32
CA GLN A 50 -4.14 -8.21 8.12
C GLN A 50 -5.28 -7.19 8.18
N GLU A 51 -6.50 -7.60 8.53
CA GLU A 51 -7.64 -6.70 8.71
C GLU A 51 -7.36 -5.62 9.76
N ALA A 52 -6.85 -6.01 10.93
CA ALA A 52 -6.51 -5.06 12.01
C ALA A 52 -5.52 -4.00 11.53
N SER A 53 -4.48 -4.38 10.79
CA SER A 53 -3.50 -3.43 10.28
C SER A 53 -4.08 -2.50 9.19
N PHE A 54 -5.06 -2.95 8.39
CA PHE A 54 -5.74 -2.07 7.41
C PHE A 54 -6.60 -1.03 8.14
N ARG A 55 -7.34 -1.44 9.17
CA ARG A 55 -8.12 -0.53 10.01
C ARG A 55 -7.23 0.51 10.71
N ILE A 56 -6.08 0.10 11.23
CA ILE A 56 -5.11 1.03 11.84
C ILE A 56 -4.55 2.00 10.78
N ALA A 57 -4.19 1.51 9.60
CA ALA A 57 -3.71 2.35 8.50
C ALA A 57 -4.76 3.40 8.07
N GLN A 58 -6.03 3.01 7.96
CA GLN A 58 -7.14 3.90 7.66
C GLN A 58 -7.29 4.99 8.74
N LEU A 59 -7.26 4.61 10.03
CA LEU A 59 -7.32 5.55 11.14
C LEU A 59 -6.15 6.55 11.12
N ILE A 60 -4.95 6.10 10.78
CA ILE A 60 -3.77 6.98 10.64
C ILE A 60 -3.98 7.96 9.48
N ALA A 61 -4.42 7.49 8.31
CA ALA A 61 -4.68 8.34 7.15
C ALA A 61 -5.73 9.43 7.45
N GLN A 62 -6.79 9.09 8.18
CA GLN A 62 -7.86 10.04 8.56
C GLN A 62 -7.37 11.13 9.53
N LYS A 63 -6.38 10.84 10.38
CA LYS A 63 -5.82 11.82 11.31
C LYS A 63 -4.74 12.65 10.59
N LYS A 64 -5.17 13.77 9.99
CA LYS A 64 -4.33 14.73 9.24
C LYS A 64 -2.96 14.97 9.91
N LYS A 65 -1.88 14.89 9.11
CA LYS A 65 -0.47 15.20 9.45
C LYS A 65 0.29 14.20 10.36
N LYS A 66 -0.14 12.95 10.43
CA LYS A 66 0.57 11.92 11.19
C LYS A 66 1.54 11.12 10.28
N SER A 67 2.81 11.05 10.67
CA SER A 67 3.82 10.20 10.01
C SER A 67 3.38 8.73 10.07
N HIS A 68 3.64 7.97 9.00
CA HIS A 68 3.38 6.52 8.96
C HIS A 68 4.13 5.75 10.06
N LEU A 69 5.20 6.35 10.61
CA LEU A 69 5.98 5.84 11.75
C LEU A 69 5.17 5.75 13.05
N ILE A 70 4.05 6.45 13.17
CA ILE A 70 3.27 6.51 14.42
C ILE A 70 2.74 5.14 14.82
N ALA A 71 2.45 4.25 13.86
CA ALA A 71 1.99 2.90 14.18
C ALA A 71 3.05 2.09 14.93
N GLU A 72 4.28 2.09 14.43
CA GLU A 72 5.39 1.33 14.98
C GLU A 72 5.94 1.97 16.26
N SER A 73 6.14 3.30 16.25
CA SER A 73 6.80 4.02 17.34
C SER A 73 5.89 4.34 18.52
N LEU A 74 4.59 4.59 18.28
CA LEU A 74 3.69 5.15 19.29
C LEU A 74 2.48 4.25 19.60
N ILE A 75 1.97 3.50 18.62
CA ILE A 75 0.77 2.65 18.82
C ILE A 75 1.15 1.26 19.33
N MET A 76 2.13 0.60 18.70
CA MET A 76 2.50 -0.77 19.06
C MET A 76 3.01 -0.92 20.51
N PRO A 77 3.90 -0.04 21.04
CA PRO A 77 4.45 -0.25 22.38
C PRO A 77 3.39 -0.21 23.50
N PRO A 78 2.47 0.78 23.55
CA PRO A 78 1.37 0.76 24.51
C PRO A 78 0.44 -0.45 24.35
N CYS A 79 0.09 -0.84 23.12
CA CYS A 79 -0.76 -2.01 22.89
C CYS A 79 -0.13 -3.29 23.47
N ARG A 80 1.19 -3.47 23.32
CA ARG A 80 1.92 -4.59 23.92
C ARG A 80 1.85 -4.58 25.44
N ILE A 81 2.09 -3.42 26.07
CA ILE A 81 2.03 -3.28 27.53
C ILE A 81 0.63 -3.61 28.04
N MET A 82 -0.40 -3.00 27.46
CA MET A 82 -1.80 -3.22 27.87
C MET A 82 -2.20 -4.69 27.78
N VAL A 83 -1.94 -5.33 26.63
CA VAL A 83 -2.33 -6.72 26.38
C VAL A 83 -1.53 -7.68 27.26
N LYS A 84 -0.23 -7.45 27.42
CA LYS A 84 0.60 -8.27 28.31
C LYS A 84 0.13 -8.18 29.76
N THR A 85 -0.17 -6.99 30.26
CA THR A 85 -0.58 -6.77 31.64
C THR A 85 -1.97 -7.33 31.91
N MET A 86 -2.93 -7.14 30.99
CA MET A 86 -4.33 -7.54 31.20
C MET A 86 -4.61 -9.00 30.83
N LEU A 87 -3.96 -9.51 29.77
CA LEU A 87 -4.31 -10.78 29.13
C LEU A 87 -3.16 -11.80 29.10
N ARG A 88 -1.99 -11.47 29.64
CA ARG A 88 -0.76 -12.28 29.70
C ARG A 88 0.09 -12.25 28.42
N VAL A 89 1.26 -12.90 28.51
CA VAL A 89 2.33 -12.87 27.50
C VAL A 89 1.90 -13.57 26.20
N GLU A 90 1.01 -14.56 26.28
CA GLU A 90 0.50 -15.28 25.12
C GLU A 90 -0.28 -14.34 24.19
N ALA A 91 -1.09 -13.45 24.76
CA ALA A 91 -1.85 -12.47 23.99
C ALA A 91 -0.94 -11.39 23.36
N GLU A 92 0.16 -11.01 24.03
CA GLU A 92 1.16 -10.09 23.47
C GLU A 92 1.77 -10.65 22.17
N LYS A 93 2.08 -11.95 22.16
CA LYS A 93 2.65 -12.63 20.97
C LYS A 93 1.72 -12.60 19.76
N GLU A 94 0.41 -12.56 19.97
CA GLU A 94 -0.56 -12.45 18.87
C GLU A 94 -0.64 -11.02 18.32
N ILE A 95 -0.57 -10.00 19.18
CA ILE A 95 -0.62 -8.60 18.76
C ILE A 95 0.62 -8.18 17.95
N ILE A 96 1.80 -8.69 18.31
CA ILE A 96 3.05 -8.39 17.58
C ILE A 96 3.01 -8.90 16.13
N LYS A 97 2.15 -9.89 15.81
CA LYS A 97 1.96 -10.37 14.44
C LYS A 97 1.22 -9.38 13.54
N ILE A 98 0.59 -8.35 14.10
CA ILE A 98 -0.06 -7.30 13.31
C ILE A 98 1.03 -6.48 12.63
N PRO A 99 1.09 -6.45 11.28
CA PRO A 99 2.18 -5.79 10.59
C PRO A 99 1.94 -4.27 10.56
N LEU A 100 2.62 -3.53 11.42
CA LEU A 100 2.46 -2.08 11.61
C LEU A 100 3.72 -1.27 11.27
N SER A 101 4.70 -1.85 10.57
CA SER A 101 5.89 -1.09 10.17
C SER A 101 5.53 0.09 9.28
N ASP A 102 6.38 1.12 9.29
CA ASP A 102 6.21 2.35 8.49
C ASP A 102 5.89 2.05 7.02
N SER A 103 6.71 1.22 6.38
CA SER A 103 6.52 0.78 4.99
C SER A 103 5.22 0.00 4.75
N THR A 104 4.76 -0.75 5.76
CA THR A 104 3.50 -1.50 5.68
C THR A 104 2.29 -0.56 5.73
N ILE A 105 2.31 0.38 6.68
CA ILE A 105 1.24 1.38 6.82
C ILE A 105 1.17 2.26 5.59
N SER A 106 2.31 2.76 5.10
CA SER A 106 2.38 3.55 3.87
C SER A 106 1.74 2.80 2.69
N ARG A 107 2.14 1.53 2.48
CA ARG A 107 1.57 0.70 1.40
C ARG A 107 0.07 0.48 1.57
N ARG A 108 -0.40 0.20 2.79
CA ARG A 108 -1.83 -0.01 3.04
C ARG A 108 -2.67 1.23 2.79
N ILE A 109 -2.14 2.42 3.10
CA ILE A 109 -2.81 3.68 2.79
C ILE A 109 -2.92 3.87 1.27
N ILE A 110 -1.87 3.54 0.52
CA ILE A 110 -1.92 3.53 -0.96
C ILE A 110 -2.99 2.56 -1.45
N ASN A 111 -2.97 1.31 -0.98
CA ASN A 111 -3.97 0.30 -1.39
C ASN A 111 -5.41 0.73 -1.06
N ILE A 112 -5.64 1.36 0.11
CA ILE A 112 -6.96 1.89 0.48
C ILE A 112 -7.35 3.02 -0.49
N SER A 113 -6.41 3.88 -0.87
CA SER A 113 -6.65 4.96 -1.83
C SER A 113 -7.00 4.41 -3.21
N GLU A 114 -6.27 3.40 -3.69
CA GLU A 114 -6.51 2.74 -4.98
C GLU A 114 -7.88 2.06 -4.99
N ASP A 115 -8.24 1.34 -3.93
CA ASP A 115 -9.56 0.69 -3.79
C ASP A 115 -10.71 1.71 -3.78
N ILE A 116 -10.56 2.83 -3.06
CA ILE A 116 -11.55 3.92 -3.07
C ILE A 116 -11.65 4.54 -4.47
N GLU A 117 -10.53 4.75 -5.15
CA GLU A 117 -10.51 5.30 -6.52
C GLU A 117 -11.24 4.38 -7.49
N GLU A 118 -10.95 3.07 -7.46
CA GLU A 118 -11.62 2.08 -8.29
C GLU A 118 -13.14 2.08 -8.06
N GLN A 119 -13.58 2.02 -6.81
CA GLN A 119 -15.01 2.07 -6.45
C GLN A 119 -15.69 3.36 -6.93
N VAL A 120 -15.03 4.52 -6.74
CA VAL A 120 -15.57 5.80 -7.19
C VAL A 120 -15.67 5.86 -8.72
N ILE A 121 -14.66 5.36 -9.43
CA ILE A 121 -14.67 5.28 -10.90
C ILE A 121 -15.81 4.39 -11.39
N GLU A 122 -16.05 3.24 -10.76
CA GLU A 122 -17.16 2.35 -11.10
C GLU A 122 -18.52 3.03 -10.91
N VAL A 123 -18.69 3.79 -9.82
CA VAL A 123 -19.92 4.56 -9.59
C VAL A 123 -20.09 5.67 -10.63
N ILE A 124 -19.04 6.40 -10.97
CA ILE A 124 -19.10 7.46 -12.00
C ILE A 124 -19.43 6.86 -13.38
N LYS A 125 -18.84 5.72 -13.73
CA LYS A 125 -19.09 5.04 -15.01
C LYS A 125 -20.52 4.48 -15.13
N SER A 126 -21.12 4.10 -14.01
CA SER A 126 -22.49 3.56 -13.97
C SER A 126 -23.56 4.65 -13.83
N GLY A 127 -23.19 5.84 -13.34
CA GLY A 127 -24.08 6.99 -13.23
C GLY A 127 -24.33 7.69 -14.57
N GLU A 128 -25.51 8.30 -14.70
CA GLU A 128 -25.87 9.07 -15.90
C GLU A 128 -25.30 10.50 -15.89
N LEU A 129 -25.05 11.07 -14.70
CA LEU A 129 -24.69 12.47 -14.53
C LEU A 129 -23.53 12.63 -13.54
N PHE A 130 -22.50 13.36 -13.98
CA PHE A 130 -21.45 13.90 -13.14
C PHE A 130 -21.07 15.31 -13.62
N ALA A 131 -20.49 16.11 -12.72
CA ALA A 131 -19.89 17.39 -13.03
C ALA A 131 -18.40 17.34 -12.68
N LEU A 132 -17.56 17.87 -13.56
CA LEU A 132 -16.12 18.03 -13.36
C LEU A 132 -15.81 19.53 -13.27
N GLN A 133 -15.10 19.93 -12.23
CA GLN A 133 -14.60 21.29 -12.06
C GLN A 133 -13.09 21.28 -11.92
N ASP A 134 -12.40 21.93 -12.85
CA ASP A 134 -10.95 22.08 -12.81
C ASP A 134 -10.57 23.49 -12.35
N ASN A 135 -9.57 23.56 -11.47
CA ASN A 135 -9.01 24.81 -10.97
C ASN A 135 -7.49 24.78 -11.08
N GLU A 136 -6.95 25.68 -11.89
CA GLU A 136 -5.50 25.88 -12.03
C GLU A 136 -5.07 27.06 -11.16
N SER A 137 -3.99 26.89 -10.40
CA SER A 137 -3.38 27.93 -9.58
C SER A 137 -1.87 27.87 -9.67
N THR A 138 -1.17 28.94 -9.28
CA THR A 138 0.29 28.95 -9.20
C THR A 138 0.71 29.18 -7.76
N ASP A 139 1.61 28.35 -7.24
CA ASP A 139 2.13 28.54 -5.89
C ASP A 139 3.18 29.66 -5.81
N ILE A 140 3.59 30.00 -4.58
CA ILE A 140 4.60 31.04 -4.33
C ILE A 140 5.98 30.73 -4.95
N SER A 141 6.21 29.49 -5.40
CA SER A 141 7.43 29.07 -6.10
C SER A 141 7.29 29.11 -7.63
N GLY A 142 6.17 29.61 -8.15
CA GLY A 142 5.89 29.68 -9.58
C GLY A 142 5.48 28.35 -10.20
N LYS A 143 5.14 27.32 -9.39
CA LYS A 143 4.70 26.03 -9.91
C LYS A 143 3.20 26.03 -10.10
N ALA A 144 2.77 25.68 -11.32
CA ALA A 144 1.36 25.44 -11.62
C ALA A 144 0.86 24.18 -10.87
N GLN A 145 -0.33 24.29 -10.31
CA GLN A 145 -1.05 23.23 -9.62
C GLN A 145 -2.46 23.14 -10.22
N LEU A 146 -2.83 21.97 -10.72
CA LEU A 146 -4.17 21.69 -11.23
C LEU A 146 -4.92 20.82 -10.21
N MET A 147 -6.12 21.23 -9.85
CA MET A 147 -7.02 20.48 -8.98
C MET A 147 -8.33 20.22 -9.72
N ALA A 148 -8.73 18.96 -9.77
CA ALA A 148 -9.99 18.52 -10.37
C ALA A 148 -10.94 18.04 -9.27
N PHE A 149 -12.17 18.54 -9.28
CA PHE A 149 -13.25 18.11 -8.40
C PHE A 149 -14.33 17.43 -9.21
N ILE A 150 -14.67 16.19 -8.85
CA ILE A 150 -15.77 15.46 -9.45
C ILE A 150 -16.94 15.46 -8.46
N ARG A 151 -18.12 15.87 -8.93
CA ARG A 151 -19.39 15.70 -8.22
C ARG A 151 -20.25 14.72 -9.00
N PHE A 152 -20.76 13.70 -8.34
CA PHE A 152 -21.59 12.68 -8.96
C PHE A 152 -22.72 12.28 -7.99
N ILE A 153 -23.78 11.70 -8.54
CA ILE A 153 -24.89 11.19 -7.75
C ILE A 153 -24.53 9.77 -7.32
N TYR A 154 -24.44 9.54 -6.00
CA TYR A 154 -24.23 8.20 -5.47
C TYR A 154 -25.57 7.47 -5.41
N PRO A 155 -25.75 6.31 -6.08
CA PRO A 155 -26.98 5.54 -5.99
C PRO A 155 -27.10 4.97 -4.57
N MET A 156 -27.94 5.59 -3.75
CA MET A 156 -28.32 5.04 -2.45
C MET A 156 -29.26 3.88 -2.71
N ASN A 157 -28.76 2.64 -2.59
CA ASN A 157 -29.62 1.48 -2.47
C ASN A 157 -30.41 1.61 -1.16
N PHE A 158 -31.61 2.18 -1.22
CA PHE A 158 -32.60 1.99 -0.16
C PHE A 158 -32.95 0.50 -0.14
N GLY A 159 -32.26 -0.25 0.71
CA GLY A 159 -32.70 -1.59 1.07
C GLY A 159 -34.08 -1.46 1.69
N VAL A 160 -35.13 -1.68 0.88
CA VAL A 160 -36.45 -2.03 1.41
C VAL A 160 -36.26 -3.39 2.06
N GLN A 161 -36.02 -3.38 3.37
CA GLN A 161 -36.25 -4.55 4.20
C GLN A 161 -37.77 -4.72 4.27
N ASN A 162 -38.29 -5.63 3.43
CA ASN A 162 -39.59 -6.26 3.65
C ASN A 162 -39.42 -7.41 4.66
#